data_AF-A0A1R0KUP1-F1
#
_entry.id   AF-A0A1R0KUP1-F1
#
_cell.length_a   1.000
_cell.length_b   1.000
_cell.length_c   1.000
_cell.angle_alpha   90.00
_cell.angle_beta   90.00
_cell.angle_gamma   90.00
#
_symmetry.space_group_name_H-M   'P 1'
#
loop_
_entity.id
_entity.type
_entity.pdbx_description
1 polymer ?
#
loop_
_entity_poly.entity_id
_entity_poly.type
_entity_poly.pdbx_seq_one_letter_code
_entity_poly.pdbx_strand_id
1 'polypeptide(L)'
;MASRTADPVDVVIEAEFDKLDLDHDGQLEWSDYETLIDRYRQTAGVGEDDRRIRELRAFYQMHWMELLRHAQVEGHHLSKGQFVGATRLASSDTSRINVAQVGGHVIFDLVDADGDGEISHEELGRYLQGVWQIDQSDANFSFDALDANKDGRISRAEFVDGIQEVLTPNR
;
A
#
# COMPACT_ATOMS: atom_id res chain seq x y z
N MET A 1 -22.72 -23.71 18.60
CA MET A 1 -22.23 -22.37 18.25
C MET A 1 -21.39 -22.54 16.99
N ALA A 2 -21.87 -22.05 15.85
CA ALA A 2 -21.17 -22.24 14.58
C ALA A 2 -19.93 -21.36 14.57
N SER A 3 -18.74 -21.98 14.54
CA SER A 3 -17.51 -21.29 14.18
C SER A 3 -17.72 -20.71 12.79
N ARG A 4 -17.93 -19.40 12.70
CA ARG A 4 -17.78 -18.67 11.44
C ARG A 4 -16.31 -18.83 11.07
N THR A 5 -16.01 -19.76 10.17
CA THR A 5 -14.76 -19.72 9.40
C THR A 5 -14.71 -18.33 8.79
N ALA A 6 -13.68 -17.54 9.15
CA ALA A 6 -13.44 -16.24 8.55
C ALA A 6 -13.45 -16.38 7.03
N ASP A 7 -14.14 -15.47 6.33
CA ASP A 7 -14.15 -15.44 4.87
C ASP A 7 -12.68 -15.25 4.43
N PRO A 8 -12.14 -16.02 3.46
CA PRO A 8 -10.77 -15.84 3.02
C PRO A 8 -10.46 -14.40 2.59
N VAL A 9 -11.47 -13.66 2.11
CA VAL A 9 -11.35 -12.23 1.82
C VAL A 9 -11.15 -11.39 3.09
N ASP A 10 -11.88 -11.70 4.17
CA ASP A 10 -11.74 -10.99 5.44
C ASP A 10 -10.34 -11.20 6.03
N VAL A 11 -9.79 -12.42 5.92
CA VAL A 11 -8.41 -12.72 6.38
C VAL A 11 -7.36 -11.88 5.63
N VAL A 12 -7.52 -11.68 4.32
CA VAL A 12 -6.61 -10.84 3.54
C VAL A 12 -6.74 -9.37 3.97
N ILE A 13 -7.97 -8.86 4.09
CA ILE A 13 -8.20 -7.46 4.51
C ILE A 13 -7.70 -7.22 5.93
N GLU A 14 -7.87 -8.19 6.83
CA GLU A 14 -7.33 -8.14 8.18
C GLU A 14 -5.80 -8.10 8.20
N ALA A 15 -5.13 -8.84 7.31
CA ALA A 15 -3.68 -8.78 7.17
C ALA A 15 -3.20 -7.46 6.54
N GLU A 16 -4.00 -6.85 5.66
CA GLU A 16 -3.74 -5.50 5.16
C GLU A 16 -3.85 -4.46 6.27
N PHE A 17 -4.87 -4.57 7.14
CA PHE A 17 -5.01 -3.72 8.31
C PHE A 17 -3.77 -3.81 9.21
N ASP A 18 -3.31 -5.02 9.54
CA ASP A 18 -2.17 -5.22 10.44
C ASP A 18 -0.85 -4.65 9.85
N LYS A 19 -0.76 -4.46 8.53
CA LYS A 19 0.38 -3.80 7.87
C LYS A 19 0.26 -2.27 7.86
N LEU A 20 -0.95 -1.75 7.87
CA LEU A 20 -1.24 -0.31 7.83
C LEU A 20 -1.30 0.31 9.23
N ASP A 21 -1.70 -0.46 10.24
CA ASP A 21 -1.59 -0.13 11.67
C ASP A 21 -0.11 -0.13 12.08
N LEU A 22 0.54 1.02 11.94
CA LEU A 22 1.98 1.17 12.11
C LEU A 22 2.39 1.37 13.57
N ASP A 23 1.49 1.93 14.39
CA ASP A 23 1.71 2.09 15.82
C ASP A 23 1.21 0.91 16.67
N HIS A 24 0.54 -0.05 16.02
CA HIS A 24 0.01 -1.29 16.59
C HIS A 24 -0.99 -1.05 17.73
N ASP A 25 -1.74 0.05 17.65
CA ASP A 25 -2.76 0.39 18.63
C ASP A 25 -4.11 -0.34 18.39
N GLY A 26 -4.21 -1.07 17.26
CA GLY A 26 -5.40 -1.81 16.85
C GLY A 26 -6.48 -0.95 16.20
N GLN A 27 -6.16 0.29 15.86
CA GLN A 27 -6.98 1.25 15.14
C GLN A 27 -6.18 1.81 13.97
N LEU A 28 -6.88 2.07 12.87
CA LEU A 28 -6.28 2.76 11.73
C LEU A 28 -6.71 4.21 11.77
N GLU A 29 -5.74 5.12 11.87
CA GLU A 29 -5.96 6.56 11.92
C GLU A 29 -5.22 7.28 10.80
N TRP A 30 -5.53 8.57 10.61
CA TRP A 30 -4.77 9.40 9.65
C TRP A 30 -3.27 9.47 10.00
N SER A 31 -2.93 9.40 11.28
CA SER A 31 -1.53 9.40 11.77
C SER A 31 -0.71 8.23 11.27
N ASP A 32 -1.31 7.05 11.06
CA ASP A 32 -0.62 5.91 10.46
C ASP A 32 -0.21 6.21 9.02
N TYR A 33 -1.15 6.77 8.25
CA TYR A 33 -0.88 7.21 6.88
C TYR A 33 0.17 8.33 6.84
N GLU A 34 0.15 9.27 7.78
CA GLU A 34 1.19 10.30 7.87
C GLU A 34 2.56 9.72 8.16
N THR A 35 2.64 8.77 9.10
CA THR A 35 3.89 8.05 9.39
C THR A 35 4.40 7.30 8.16
N LEU A 36 3.50 6.66 7.41
CA LEU A 36 3.83 5.98 6.17
C LEU A 36 4.38 6.97 5.12
N ILE A 37 3.69 8.09 4.89
CA ILE A 37 4.11 9.15 3.96
C ILE A 37 5.48 9.72 4.37
N ASP A 38 5.73 9.90 5.67
CA ASP A 38 7.02 10.37 6.16
C ASP A 38 8.14 9.36 5.93
N ARG A 39 7.87 8.05 6.04
CA ARG A 39 8.83 7.00 5.65
C ARG A 39 9.13 7.04 4.16
N TYR A 40 8.12 7.18 3.31
CA TYR A 40 8.30 7.37 1.86
C TYR A 40 9.18 8.58 1.56
N ARG A 41 8.88 9.72 2.19
CA ARG A 41 9.65 10.96 2.05
C ARG A 41 11.11 10.78 2.45
N GLN A 42 11.36 10.18 3.62
CA GLN A 42 12.72 9.93 4.12
C GLN A 42 13.50 9.00 3.22
N THR A 43 12.84 7.96 2.68
CA THR A 43 13.47 6.96 1.81
C THR A 43 13.80 7.53 0.43
N ALA A 44 12.88 8.29 -0.16
CA ALA A 44 13.12 8.99 -1.42
C ALA A 44 14.08 10.19 -1.27
N GLY A 45 14.37 10.62 -0.04
CA GLY A 45 15.24 11.78 0.24
C GLY A 45 14.67 13.12 -0.22
N VAL A 46 13.34 13.21 -0.37
CA VAL A 46 12.66 14.39 -0.92
C VAL A 46 12.14 15.34 0.19
N GLY A 47 11.89 16.59 -0.19
CA GLY A 47 11.30 17.59 0.70
C GLY A 47 9.82 17.30 1.02
N GLU A 48 9.30 17.91 2.09
CA GLU A 48 7.88 17.80 2.45
C GLU A 48 6.95 18.39 1.37
N ASP A 49 7.42 19.44 0.70
CA ASP A 49 6.75 20.10 -0.42
C ASP A 49 7.06 19.46 -1.79
N ASP A 50 7.54 18.23 -1.83
CA ASP A 50 7.71 17.54 -3.10
C ASP A 50 6.34 17.24 -3.74
N ARG A 51 6.27 17.37 -5.07
CA ARG A 51 5.05 17.06 -5.81
C ARG A 51 4.62 15.61 -5.61
N ARG A 52 5.56 14.66 -5.60
CA ARG A 52 5.31 13.22 -5.44
C ARG A 52 4.68 12.92 -4.08
N ILE A 53 5.18 13.57 -3.02
CA ILE A 53 4.64 13.44 -1.65
C ILE A 53 3.25 14.04 -1.53
N ARG A 54 2.99 15.19 -2.17
CA ARG A 54 1.63 15.77 -2.21
C ARG A 54 0.64 14.85 -2.94
N GLU A 55 1.06 14.26 -4.06
CA GLU A 55 0.24 13.31 -4.82
C GLU A 55 -0.06 12.04 -4.00
N LEU A 56 0.95 11.48 -3.31
CA LEU A 56 0.78 10.35 -2.39
C LEU A 56 -0.18 10.67 -1.24
N ARG A 57 -0.02 11.85 -0.61
CA ARG A 57 -0.91 12.30 0.46
C ARG A 57 -2.35 12.45 -0.04
N ALA A 58 -2.55 13.11 -1.18
CA ALA A 58 -3.89 13.31 -1.75
C ALA A 58 -4.56 11.97 -2.08
N PHE A 59 -3.80 11.00 -2.59
CA PHE A 59 -4.29 9.65 -2.85
C PHE A 59 -4.75 8.93 -1.57
N TYR A 60 -3.91 8.88 -0.52
CA TYR A 60 -4.30 8.28 0.75
C TYR A 60 -5.47 9.01 1.41
N GLN A 61 -5.56 10.34 1.31
CA GLN A 61 -6.71 11.10 1.80
C GLN A 61 -8.01 10.72 1.09
N MET A 62 -7.99 10.59 -0.24
CA MET A 62 -9.16 10.18 -1.00
C MET A 62 -9.60 8.78 -0.60
N HIS A 63 -8.65 7.85 -0.46
CA HIS A 63 -8.95 6.49 -0.03
C HIS A 63 -9.51 6.44 1.41
N TRP A 64 -8.90 7.20 2.32
CA TRP A 64 -9.37 7.33 3.71
C TRP A 64 -10.80 7.87 3.79
N MET A 65 -11.11 8.94 3.04
CA MET A 65 -12.47 9.50 2.99
C MET A 65 -13.49 8.49 2.43
N GLU A 66 -13.10 7.69 1.45
CA GLU A 66 -13.95 6.62 0.92
C GLU A 66 -14.20 5.53 1.97
N LEU A 67 -13.17 5.09 2.68
CA LEU A 67 -13.31 4.12 3.78
C LEU A 67 -14.25 4.65 4.87
N LEU A 68 -14.08 5.90 5.31
CA LEU A 68 -14.97 6.52 6.29
C LEU A 68 -16.42 6.58 5.80
N ARG A 69 -16.62 6.92 4.52
CA ARG A 69 -17.95 6.96 3.88
C ARG A 69 -18.63 5.59 3.92
N HIS A 70 -17.90 4.51 3.64
CA HIS A 70 -18.42 3.14 3.67
C HIS A 70 -18.58 2.58 5.08
N ALA A 71 -17.68 2.92 6.00
CA ALA A 71 -17.76 2.55 7.40
C ALA A 71 -18.92 3.25 8.13
N GLN A 72 -19.45 4.36 7.57
CA GLN A 72 -20.48 5.20 8.18
C GLN A 72 -20.10 5.68 9.59
N VAL A 73 -18.81 5.97 9.79
CA VAL A 73 -18.29 6.52 11.03
C VAL A 73 -18.06 8.02 10.88
N GLU A 74 -18.40 8.77 11.92
CA GLU A 74 -18.05 10.20 12.03
C GLU A 74 -16.67 10.41 12.69
N GLY A 75 -16.03 9.31 13.13
CA GLY A 75 -14.74 9.32 13.82
C GLY A 75 -13.54 9.44 12.90
N HIS A 76 -12.37 9.69 13.51
CA HIS A 76 -11.07 9.75 12.83
C HIS A 76 -10.28 8.43 12.89
N HIS A 77 -10.90 7.36 13.41
CA HIS A 77 -10.31 6.04 13.55
C HIS A 77 -11.24 4.97 12.97
N LEU A 78 -10.62 3.93 12.42
CA LEU A 78 -11.30 2.71 11.98
C LEU A 78 -10.74 1.54 12.77
N SER A 79 -11.60 0.87 13.54
CA SER A 79 -11.24 -0.43 14.11
C SER A 79 -11.14 -1.49 13.00
N LYS A 80 -10.39 -2.58 13.26
CA LYS A 80 -10.24 -3.72 12.32
C LYS A 80 -11.57 -4.19 11.72
N GLY A 81 -12.61 -4.34 12.54
CA GLY A 81 -13.94 -4.77 12.06
C GLY A 81 -14.64 -3.74 11.16
N GLN A 82 -14.45 -2.44 11.42
CA GLN A 82 -14.99 -1.36 10.58
C GLN A 82 -14.22 -1.26 9.26
N PHE A 83 -12.90 -1.41 9.29
CA PHE A 83 -12.06 -1.45 8.09
C PHE A 83 -12.46 -2.62 7.19
N VAL A 84 -12.58 -3.84 7.73
CA VAL A 84 -13.03 -5.03 6.97
C VAL A 84 -14.40 -4.79 6.34
N GLY A 85 -15.36 -4.25 7.11
CA GLY A 85 -16.69 -3.92 6.60
C GLY A 85 -16.65 -2.88 5.49
N ALA A 86 -15.90 -1.80 5.67
CA ALA A 86 -15.77 -0.71 4.72
C ALA A 86 -15.10 -1.15 3.42
N THR A 87 -13.99 -1.88 3.51
CA THR A 87 -13.24 -2.42 2.36
C THR A 87 -14.09 -3.41 1.58
N ARG A 88 -14.89 -4.25 2.24
CA ARG A 88 -15.81 -5.18 1.58
C ARG A 88 -16.92 -4.45 0.82
N LEU A 89 -17.48 -3.39 1.43
CA LEU A 89 -18.48 -2.54 0.79
C LEU A 89 -17.88 -1.78 -0.40
N ALA A 90 -16.71 -1.15 -0.24
CA ALA A 90 -15.99 -0.47 -1.31
C ALA A 90 -15.65 -1.42 -2.47
N SER A 91 -15.23 -2.65 -2.16
CA SER A 91 -14.95 -3.70 -3.15
C SER A 91 -16.19 -4.16 -3.93
N SER A 92 -17.36 -4.17 -3.28
CA SER A 92 -18.64 -4.57 -3.90
C SER A 92 -19.28 -3.49 -4.77
N ASP A 93 -18.99 -2.21 -4.51
CA ASP A 93 -19.62 -1.06 -5.17
C ASP A 93 -18.95 -0.71 -6.52
N THR A 94 -18.17 -1.63 -7.12
CA THR A 94 -17.35 -1.41 -8.34
C THR A 94 -16.27 -0.32 -8.16
N SER A 95 -16.08 0.15 -6.93
CA SER A 95 -15.14 1.19 -6.52
C SER A 95 -14.01 0.57 -5.71
N ARG A 96 -13.48 -0.55 -6.21
CA ARG A 96 -12.01 -0.64 -6.20
C ARG A 96 -11.58 0.54 -7.07
N ILE A 97 -11.53 1.76 -6.51
CA ILE A 97 -10.44 2.68 -6.87
C ILE A 97 -9.28 1.72 -6.98
N ASN A 98 -8.64 1.63 -8.14
CA ASN A 98 -7.56 0.70 -8.30
C ASN A 98 -6.44 1.20 -7.37
N VAL A 99 -6.53 0.97 -6.07
CA VAL A 99 -5.64 1.50 -5.05
C VAL A 99 -4.26 0.96 -5.36
N ALA A 100 -4.22 -0.30 -5.78
CA ALA A 100 -3.04 -0.92 -6.35
C ALA A 100 -2.56 -0.29 -7.67
N GLN A 101 -3.45 0.12 -8.60
CA GLN A 101 -2.99 0.79 -9.84
C GLN A 101 -2.61 2.24 -9.59
N VAL A 102 -3.54 3.09 -9.12
CA VAL A 102 -3.29 4.50 -8.85
C VAL A 102 -2.21 4.67 -7.78
N GLY A 103 -2.32 3.94 -6.66
CA GLY A 103 -1.30 3.95 -5.62
C GLY A 103 0.02 3.35 -6.12
N GLY A 104 -0.01 2.28 -6.91
CA GLY A 104 1.20 1.73 -7.54
C GLY A 104 1.90 2.73 -8.45
N HIS A 105 1.17 3.53 -9.24
CA HIS A 105 1.76 4.58 -10.07
C HIS A 105 2.39 5.70 -9.23
N VAL A 106 1.70 6.14 -8.17
CA VAL A 106 2.19 7.21 -7.30
C VAL A 106 3.39 6.76 -6.46
N ILE A 107 3.37 5.52 -5.99
CA ILE A 107 4.50 4.90 -5.28
C ILE A 107 5.67 4.69 -6.25
N PHE A 108 5.41 4.24 -7.48
CA PHE A 108 6.45 4.08 -8.49
C PHE A 108 7.23 5.37 -8.70
N ASP A 109 6.55 6.52 -8.84
CA ASP A 109 7.19 7.83 -9.01
C ASP A 109 8.06 8.24 -7.81
N LEU A 110 7.82 7.68 -6.62
CA LEU A 110 8.62 7.90 -5.42
C LEU A 110 9.83 6.97 -5.34
N VAL A 111 9.70 5.74 -5.82
CA VAL A 111 10.77 4.74 -5.81
C VAL A 111 11.75 4.97 -6.96
N ASP A 112 11.23 5.34 -8.14
CA ASP A 112 11.98 5.80 -9.31
C ASP A 112 12.61 7.16 -9.02
N ALA A 113 13.80 7.12 -8.42
CA ALA A 113 14.48 8.30 -7.91
C ALA A 113 15.15 9.08 -9.05
N ASP A 114 15.69 8.37 -10.04
CA ASP A 114 16.35 8.97 -11.19
C ASP A 114 15.39 9.37 -12.34
N GLY A 115 14.15 8.89 -12.30
CA GLY A 115 13.11 9.21 -13.27
C GLY A 115 13.33 8.54 -14.62
N ASP A 116 14.08 7.43 -14.67
CA ASP A 116 14.32 6.67 -15.90
C ASP A 116 13.10 5.85 -16.35
N GLY A 117 12.08 5.74 -15.48
CA GLY A 117 10.83 5.03 -15.74
C GLY A 117 10.90 3.53 -15.42
N GLU A 118 11.98 3.08 -14.78
CA GLU A 118 12.25 1.71 -14.35
C GLU A 118 12.75 1.72 -12.89
N ILE A 119 12.48 0.68 -12.12
CA ILE A 119 13.02 0.55 -10.76
C ILE A 119 14.20 -0.40 -10.81
N SER A 120 15.37 0.11 -10.44
CA SER A 120 16.58 -0.70 -10.28
C SER A 120 16.56 -1.50 -8.98
N HIS A 121 17.40 -2.54 -8.91
CA HIS A 121 17.55 -3.34 -7.70
C HIS A 121 17.99 -2.52 -6.47
N GLU A 122 18.81 -1.48 -6.67
CA GLU A 122 19.21 -0.59 -5.58
C GLU A 122 18.04 0.27 -5.07
N GLU A 123 17.20 0.77 -5.98
CA GLU A 123 16.03 1.58 -5.63
C GLU A 123 14.97 0.75 -4.93
N LEU A 124 14.68 -0.46 -5.42
CA LEU A 124 13.76 -1.37 -4.74
C LEU A 124 14.29 -1.74 -3.35
N GLY A 125 15.59 -2.03 -3.23
CA GLY A 125 16.21 -2.35 -1.94
C GLY A 125 16.09 -1.21 -0.92
N ARG A 126 16.36 0.03 -1.33
CA ARG A 126 16.17 1.22 -0.49
C ARG A 126 14.70 1.39 -0.10
N TYR A 127 13.79 1.21 -1.04
CA TYR A 127 12.35 1.31 -0.82
C TYR A 127 11.86 0.28 0.21
N LEU A 128 12.17 -1.00 0.01
CA LEU A 128 11.75 -2.08 0.89
C LEU A 128 12.34 -1.93 2.30
N GLN A 129 13.61 -1.52 2.40
CA GLN A 129 14.25 -1.28 3.69
C GLN A 129 13.72 -0.03 4.40
N GLY A 130 13.51 1.07 3.69
CA GLY A 130 13.15 2.36 4.28
C GLY A 130 11.66 2.49 4.62
N VAL A 131 10.78 1.93 3.79
CA VAL A 131 9.32 2.04 3.98
C VAL A 131 8.78 0.85 4.76
N TRP A 132 9.13 -0.36 4.33
CA TRP A 132 8.56 -1.61 4.85
C TRP A 132 9.45 -2.31 5.87
N GLN A 133 10.67 -1.78 6.13
CA GLN A 133 11.64 -2.37 7.06
C GLN A 133 11.97 -3.84 6.71
N ILE A 134 11.94 -4.16 5.42
CA ILE A 134 12.28 -5.49 4.89
C ILE A 134 13.79 -5.55 4.65
N ASP A 135 14.43 -6.62 5.11
CA ASP A 135 15.87 -6.84 4.93
C ASP A 135 16.25 -7.03 3.46
N GLN A 136 17.49 -6.66 3.12
CA GLN A 136 17.99 -6.76 1.74
C GLN A 136 17.95 -8.18 1.17
N SER A 137 18.05 -9.22 2.01
CA SER A 137 17.93 -10.61 1.57
C SER A 137 16.55 -10.94 0.99
N ASP A 138 15.50 -10.32 1.54
CA ASP A 138 14.12 -10.51 1.09
C ASP A 138 13.77 -9.55 -0.06
N ALA A 139 14.53 -8.45 -0.18
CA ALA A 139 14.44 -7.54 -1.32
C ALA A 139 14.81 -8.22 -2.64
N ASN A 140 15.84 -9.08 -2.67
CA ASN A 140 16.22 -9.82 -3.87
C ASN A 140 15.10 -10.78 -4.31
N PHE A 141 14.49 -11.48 -3.35
CA PHE A 141 13.37 -12.39 -3.65
C PHE A 141 12.16 -11.63 -4.18
N SER A 142 11.87 -10.46 -3.59
CA SER A 142 10.80 -9.58 -4.04
C SER A 142 11.10 -9.02 -5.43
N PHE A 143 12.36 -8.66 -5.71
CA PHE A 143 12.79 -8.20 -7.03
C PHE A 143 12.57 -9.29 -8.08
N ASP A 144 13.05 -10.51 -7.84
CA ASP A 144 12.89 -11.64 -8.75
C ASP A 144 11.41 -12.02 -8.98
N ALA A 145 10.55 -11.76 -7.99
CA ALA A 145 9.11 -11.99 -8.11
C ALA A 145 8.41 -10.90 -8.95
N LEU A 146 8.89 -9.66 -8.88
CA LEU A 146 8.34 -8.51 -9.61
C LEU A 146 8.88 -8.42 -11.05
N ASP A 147 10.15 -8.78 -11.27
CA ASP A 147 10.82 -8.82 -12.58
C ASP A 147 10.36 -10.05 -13.39
N ALA A 148 9.15 -9.96 -13.94
CA ALA A 148 8.52 -11.04 -14.70
C ALA A 148 9.27 -11.34 -16.01
N ASN A 149 9.83 -10.32 -16.65
CA ASN A 149 10.50 -10.42 -17.93
C ASN A 149 12.01 -10.78 -17.80
N LYS A 150 12.57 -10.67 -16.59
CA LYS A 150 13.97 -10.94 -16.22
C LYS A 150 14.99 -10.06 -16.94
N ASP A 151 14.63 -8.81 -17.19
CA ASP A 151 15.53 -7.80 -17.77
C ASP A 151 16.43 -7.14 -16.72
N GLY A 152 16.22 -7.46 -15.43
CA GLY A 152 16.99 -6.94 -14.31
C GLY A 152 16.51 -5.56 -13.85
N ARG A 153 15.31 -5.16 -14.25
CA ARG A 153 14.63 -3.91 -13.89
C ARG A 153 13.14 -4.19 -13.67
N ILE A 154 12.47 -3.30 -12.95
CA ILE A 154 11.02 -3.42 -12.75
C ILE A 154 10.36 -2.24 -13.46
N SER A 155 9.65 -2.54 -14.53
CA SER A 155 8.85 -1.53 -15.22
C SER A 155 7.64 -1.11 -14.38
N ARG A 156 7.06 0.05 -14.71
CA ARG A 156 5.84 0.53 -14.03
C ARG A 156 4.69 -0.47 -14.06
N ALA A 157 4.54 -1.20 -15.17
CA ALA A 157 3.50 -2.22 -15.31
C ALA A 157 3.75 -3.38 -14.34
N GLU A 158 4.97 -3.90 -14.29
CA GLU A 158 5.37 -4.98 -13.39
C GLU A 158 5.22 -4.60 -11.92
N PHE A 159 5.58 -3.36 -11.56
CA PHE A 159 5.41 -2.87 -10.20
C PHE A 159 3.94 -2.81 -9.77
N VAL A 160 3.08 -2.29 -10.64
CA VAL A 160 1.65 -2.14 -10.38
C VAL A 160 0.97 -3.51 -10.30
N ASP A 161 1.31 -4.42 -11.22
CA ASP A 161 0.78 -5.78 -11.23
C ASP A 161 1.25 -6.56 -10.00
N GLY A 162 2.50 -6.39 -9.59
CA GLY A 162 3.04 -6.97 -8.36
C GLY A 162 2.35 -6.48 -7.09
N ILE A 163 2.09 -5.18 -6.98
CA ILE A 163 1.29 -4.63 -5.87
C ILE A 163 -0.13 -5.20 -5.90
N GLN A 164 -0.73 -5.37 -7.08
CA GLN A 164 -2.03 -6.03 -7.22
C GLN A 164 -2.01 -7.47 -6.74
N GLU A 165 -0.95 -8.22 -7.01
CA GLU A 165 -0.80 -9.61 -6.58
C GLU A 165 -0.58 -9.71 -5.06
N VAL A 166 0.14 -8.77 -4.45
CA VAL A 166 0.36 -8.74 -2.99
C VAL A 166 -0.90 -8.33 -2.22
N LEU A 167 -1.66 -7.36 -2.71
CA LEU A 167 -2.92 -6.89 -2.09
C LEU A 167 -4.10 -7.82 -2.41
N THR A 168 -4.03 -8.50 -3.54
CA THR A 168 -4.99 -9.53 -3.94
C THR A 168 -4.24 -10.82 -4.21
N PRO A 169 -3.77 -11.52 -3.15
CA PRO A 169 -3.24 -12.86 -3.32
C PRO A 169 -4.40 -13.72 -3.81
N ASN A 170 -4.46 -13.95 -5.12
CA ASN A 170 -5.65 -14.51 -5.73
C ASN A 170 -5.65 -16.03 -5.54
N ARG A 171 -6.57 -16.44 -4.66
CA ARG A 171 -7.33 -17.71 -4.59
C ARG A 171 -6.68 -18.99 -4.06
#